data_AF-A0A1W9UPH4-F1
#
_entry.id   AF-A0A1W9UPH4-F1
#
_cell.length_a   1.000
_cell.length_b   1.000
_cell.length_c   1.000
_cell.angle_alpha   90.00
_cell.angle_beta   90.00
_cell.angle_gamma   90.00
#
_symmetry.space_group_name_H-M   'P 1'
#
loop_
_entity.id
_entity.type
_entity.pdbx_description
1 polymer ?
#
loop_
_entity_poly.entity_id
_entity_poly.type
_entity_poly.pdbx_seq_one_letter_code
_entity_poly.pdbx_strand_id
1 'polypeptide(L)'
;MAEKMRVGWLWFDNDKSRTVEEKVLRAADAYRKKFGQPPNTCYVHPQAMAQEEQQCDGVHIVAARHILPHHFWLGVMVGQKN
;
A
#
# COMPACT_ATOMS: atom_id res chain seq x y z
N MET A 1 18.94 -5.98 -4.29
CA MET A 1 18.90 -5.81 -2.82
C MET A 1 17.52 -6.26 -2.35
N ALA A 2 17.41 -7.08 -1.32
CA ALA A 2 16.11 -7.57 -0.86
C ALA A 2 15.45 -6.51 0.03
N GLU A 3 14.48 -5.79 -0.51
CA GLU A 3 13.62 -4.94 0.30
C GLU A 3 12.72 -5.83 1.16
N LYS A 4 12.68 -5.55 2.46
CA LYS A 4 11.89 -6.34 3.42
C LYS A 4 10.90 -5.45 4.11
N MET A 5 9.64 -5.88 4.08
CA MET A 5 8.57 -5.20 4.79
C MET A 5 8.72 -5.46 6.29
N ARG A 6 8.95 -4.40 7.08
CA ARG A 6 9.16 -4.53 8.53
C ARG A 6 7.87 -4.75 9.29
N VAL A 7 6.83 -4.04 8.88
CA VAL A 7 5.48 -4.09 9.46
C VAL A 7 4.53 -4.03 8.28
N GLY A 8 3.63 -5.00 8.20
CA GLY A 8 2.60 -5.08 7.17
C GLY A 8 1.21 -5.10 7.79
N TRP A 9 0.27 -4.40 7.18
CA TRP A 9 -1.13 -4.43 7.58
C TRP A 9 -2.02 -4.55 6.34
N LEU A 10 -2.92 -5.52 6.39
CA LEU A 10 -3.93 -5.75 5.38
C LEU A 10 -5.15 -4.88 5.66
N TRP A 11 -5.50 -4.05 4.69
CA TRP A 11 -6.65 -3.18 4.67
C TRP A 11 -7.62 -3.61 3.57
N PHE A 12 -8.93 -3.53 3.82
CA PHE A 12 -9.96 -3.89 2.86
C PHE A 12 -10.83 -2.67 2.52
N ASP A 13 -10.99 -2.40 1.23
CA ASP A 13 -11.84 -1.31 0.74
C ASP A 13 -12.45 -1.64 -0.64
N ASN A 14 -13.69 -2.13 -0.62
CA ASN A 14 -14.44 -2.51 -1.82
C ASN A 14 -15.34 -1.40 -2.37
N ASP A 15 -15.24 -0.17 -1.85
CA ASP A 15 -16.06 0.94 -2.36
C ASP A 15 -15.66 1.28 -3.79
N LYS A 16 -16.59 1.13 -4.73
CA LYS A 16 -16.33 1.35 -6.16
C LYS A 16 -16.32 2.83 -6.56
N SER A 17 -16.80 3.71 -5.69
CA SER A 17 -16.81 5.16 -5.95
C SER A 17 -15.45 5.81 -5.74
N ARG A 18 -14.54 5.14 -5.01
CA ARG A 18 -13.22 5.67 -4.65
C ARG A 18 -12.14 5.20 -5.61
N THR A 19 -11.23 6.09 -5.95
CA THR A 19 -10.03 5.75 -6.70
C THR A 19 -9.07 4.92 -5.84
N VAL A 20 -8.07 4.30 -6.48
CA VAL A 20 -7.04 3.54 -5.73
C VAL A 20 -6.25 4.47 -4.80
N GLU A 21 -5.95 5.69 -5.23
CA GLU A 21 -5.25 6.72 -4.47
C GLU A 21 -6.04 7.09 -3.21
N GLU A 22 -7.34 7.38 -3.34
CA GLU A 22 -8.19 7.71 -2.19
C GLU A 22 -8.23 6.57 -1.16
N LYS A 23 -8.28 5.32 -1.62
CA LYS A 23 -8.25 4.14 -0.75
C LYS A 23 -6.91 3.98 -0.05
N VAL A 24 -5.81 4.18 -0.77
CA VAL A 24 -4.46 4.13 -0.20
C VAL A 24 -4.27 5.22 0.85
N LEU A 25 -4.69 6.46 0.59
CA LEU A 25 -4.58 7.56 1.55
C LEU A 25 -5.37 7.30 2.83
N ARG A 26 -6.61 6.78 2.71
CA ARG A 26 -7.42 6.37 3.86
C ARG A 26 -6.77 5.26 4.66
N ALA A 27 -6.23 4.25 3.97
CA ALA A 27 -5.54 3.15 4.60
C ALA A 27 -4.25 3.61 5.28
N ALA A 28 -3.52 4.56 4.69
CA ALA A 28 -2.31 5.15 5.24
C ALA A 28 -2.59 5.98 6.51
N ASP A 29 -3.68 6.75 6.54
CA ASP A 29 -4.10 7.47 7.75
C ASP A 29 -4.47 6.50 8.88
N ALA A 30 -5.23 5.45 8.57
CA ALA A 30 -5.57 4.42 9.54
C ALA A 30 -4.32 3.65 10.03
N TYR A 31 -3.37 3.37 9.14
CA TYR A 31 -2.09 2.73 9.47
C TYR A 31 -1.31 3.62 10.44
N ARG A 32 -1.17 4.92 10.14
CA ARG A 32 -0.49 5.89 11.00
C ARG A 32 -1.12 5.97 12.39
N LYS A 33 -2.46 6.00 12.48
CA LYS A 33 -3.18 5.99 13.77
C LYS A 33 -2.89 4.72 14.58
N LYS A 34 -2.72 3.57 13.91
CA LYS A 34 -2.46 2.28 14.56
C LYS A 34 -1.00 2.07 14.97
N PHE A 35 -0.05 2.48 14.14
CA PHE A 35 1.37 2.17 14.32
C PHE A 35 2.25 3.37 14.68
N GLY A 36 1.68 4.58 14.74
CA GLY A 36 2.39 5.82 15.10
C GLY A 36 3.30 6.38 14.00
N GLN A 37 3.39 5.73 12.83
CA GLN A 37 4.20 6.18 11.69
C GLN A 37 3.46 5.93 10.37
N PRO A 38 3.67 6.76 9.33
CA PRO A 38 3.07 6.52 8.02
C PRO A 38 3.71 5.29 7.33
N PRO A 39 2.95 4.55 6.51
CA PRO A 39 3.53 3.58 5.58
C PRO A 39 4.27 4.32 4.46
N ASN A 40 5.19 3.63 3.79
CA ASN A 40 5.86 4.12 2.58
C ASN A 40 5.63 3.20 1.36
N THR A 41 4.95 2.07 1.55
CA THR A 41 4.63 1.12 0.48
C THR A 41 3.23 0.57 0.67
N CYS A 42 2.52 0.37 -0.44
CA CYS A 42 1.24 -0.30 -0.50
C CYS A 42 1.19 -1.27 -1.69
N TYR A 43 0.98 -2.56 -1.44
CA TYR A 43 0.69 -3.51 -2.52
C TYR A 43 -0.80 -3.62 -2.78
N VAL A 44 -1.18 -3.66 -4.06
CA VAL A 44 -2.57 -3.78 -4.51
C VAL A 44 -2.71 -4.83 -5.60
N HIS A 45 -3.93 -5.32 -5.83
CA HIS A 45 -4.18 -6.19 -6.99
C HIS A 45 -4.03 -5.39 -8.30
N PRO A 46 -3.45 -5.96 -9.38
CA PRO A 46 -3.23 -5.24 -10.64
C PRO A 46 -4.49 -4.64 -11.28
N GLN A 47 -5.67 -5.20 -11.03
CA GLN A 47 -6.93 -4.63 -11.53
C GLN A 47 -7.27 -3.26 -10.92
N ALA A 48 -6.65 -2.88 -9.80
CA ALA A 48 -6.91 -1.59 -9.17
C ALA A 48 -6.24 -0.42 -9.91
N MET A 49 -5.28 -0.70 -10.80
CA MET A 49 -4.42 0.30 -11.44
C MET A 49 -4.12 -0.04 -12.89
N ALA A 50 -3.87 0.97 -13.73
CA ALA A 50 -3.44 0.76 -15.11
C ALA A 50 -1.93 0.50 -15.24
N GLN A 51 -1.14 0.98 -14.27
CA GLN A 51 0.32 0.87 -14.23
C GLN A 51 0.75 -0.14 -13.18
N GLU A 52 1.95 -0.71 -13.33
CA GLU A 52 2.50 -1.64 -12.35
C GLU A 52 2.93 -0.93 -11.06
N GLU A 53 3.35 0.32 -11.15
CA GLU A 53 3.81 1.12 -10.02
C GLU A 53 3.35 2.57 -10.17
N GLN A 54 3.04 3.23 -9.05
CA GLN A 54 2.78 4.68 -9.00
C GLN A 54 3.14 5.24 -7.62
N GLN A 55 3.27 6.56 -7.52
CA GLN A 55 3.52 7.27 -6.27
C GLN A 55 2.27 8.05 -5.85
N CYS A 56 1.87 7.94 -4.58
CA CYS A 56 0.76 8.70 -4.01
C CYS A 56 1.13 9.20 -2.60
N ASP A 57 1.29 10.52 -2.45
CA ASP A 57 1.56 11.20 -1.16
C ASP A 57 2.65 10.53 -0.29
N GLY A 58 3.79 10.17 -0.92
CA GLY A 58 4.90 9.51 -0.24
C GLY A 58 4.76 7.99 -0.07
N VAL A 59 3.65 7.39 -0.49
CA VAL A 59 3.43 5.94 -0.55
C VAL A 59 3.73 5.44 -1.96
N HIS A 60 4.66 4.49 -2.05
CA HIS A 60 4.92 3.74 -3.27
C HIS A 60 3.89 2.62 -3.43
N ILE A 61 3.03 2.73 -4.44
CA ILE A 61 1.96 1.76 -4.71
C ILE A 61 2.42 0.79 -5.79
N VAL A 62 2.41 -0.51 -5.48
CA VAL A 62 2.94 -1.56 -6.34
C VAL A 62 1.86 -2.61 -6.63
N ALA A 63 1.64 -2.92 -7.89
CA ALA A 63 0.74 -3.98 -8.33
C ALA A 63 1.35 -5.35 -8.07
N ALA A 64 0.62 -6.23 -7.40
CA ALA A 64 1.07 -7.56 -7.02
C ALA A 64 -0.04 -8.60 -7.19
N ARG A 65 0.17 -9.59 -8.07
CA ARG A 65 -0.82 -10.63 -8.41
C ARG A 65 -1.23 -11.52 -7.23
N HIS A 66 -0.43 -11.58 -6.18
CA HIS A 66 -0.73 -12.35 -4.97
C HIS A 66 -1.61 -11.59 -3.97
N ILE A 67 -1.92 -10.31 -4.22
CA ILE A 67 -2.85 -9.51 -3.42
C ILE A 67 -4.25 -9.67 -3.98
N LEU A 68 -5.24 -9.99 -3.13
CA LEU A 68 -6.62 -10.14 -3.57
C LEU A 68 -7.24 -8.79 -4.00
N PRO A 69 -8.21 -8.77 -4.93
CA PRO A 69 -8.96 -7.56 -5.25
C PRO A 69 -9.52 -6.86 -4.01
N HIS A 70 -9.52 -5.52 -4.02
CA HIS A 70 -9.96 -4.67 -2.89
C HIS A 70 -9.14 -4.79 -1.61
N HIS A 71 -8.06 -5.56 -1.61
CA HIS A 71 -7.12 -5.64 -0.50
C HIS A 71 -5.89 -4.77 -0.79
N PHE A 72 -5.44 -4.10 0.26
CA PHE A 72 -4.33 -3.17 0.25
C PHE A 72 -3.38 -3.63 1.35
N TRP A 73 -2.15 -3.98 0.99
CA TRP A 73 -1.14 -4.39 1.95
C TRP A 73 -0.16 -3.25 2.17
N LEU A 74 -0.33 -2.53 3.28
CA LEU A 74 0.45 -1.32 3.59
C LEU A 74 1.54 -1.58 4.60
N GLY A 75 2.60 -0.80 4.51
CA GLY A 75 3.61 -0.79 5.56
C GLY A 75 4.89 -0.08 5.19
N VAL A 76 5.93 -0.41 5.94
CA VAL A 76 7.23 0.24 5.83
C VAL A 76 8.26 -0.73 5.24
N MET A 77 8.65 -0.48 3.99
CA MET A 77 9.85 -1.05 3.41
C MET A 77 11.07 -0.28 3.89
N VAL A 78 12.12 -1.00 4.27
CA VAL A 78 13.44 -0.44 4.48
C VAL A 78 14.39 -1.03 3.45
N GLY A 79 15.17 -0.18 2.80
CA GLY A 79 16.38 -0.62 2.13
C GLY A 79 17.38 -1.06 3.19
N GLN A 80 17.93 -2.28 3.08
CA GLN A 80 19.09 -2.64 3.89
C GLN A 80 20.27 -1.76 3.45
N LYS A 81 20.59 -0.74 4.25
CA LYS A 81 21.88 -0.05 4.15
C LYS A 81 22.93 -0.97 4.75
N ASN A 82 23.89 -1.40 3.92
CA ASN A 82 25.10 -2.08 4.34
C ASN A 82 26.01 -1.14 5.14
#